data_AF-A0A2R4T267-F1
#
_entry.id   AF-A0A2R4T267-F1
#
_cell.length_a   1.000
_cell.length_b   1.000
_cell.length_c   1.000
_cell.angle_alpha   90.00
_cell.angle_beta   90.00
_cell.angle_gamma   90.00
#
_symmetry.space_group_name_H-M   'P 1'
#
loop_
_entity.id
_entity.type
_entity.pdbx_description
1 polymer ?
#
loop_
_entity_poly.entity_id
_entity_poly.type
_entity_poly.pdbx_seq_one_letter_code
_entity_poly.pdbx_strand_id
1 'polypeptide(L)'
;MADRYVTVALDKRGVRCTAKLLADKAPLTCAAVWDALPLAGDVYHAKYARNEIYALLPAFAEQEPPLENPTVTPIPGDLCYFTFSDVQLGTASYGYGEQAAHHGRRTVVDLALFYERNNLLINGDTGWVPGIVWGTVVEGLDLMAEACQDLWRAGALGETLSFRRGG
;
A
#
# COMPACT_ATOMS: atom_id res chain seq x y z
N MET A 1 8.98 17.05 16.07
CA MET A 1 7.56 16.66 15.92
C MET A 1 7.34 15.38 16.70
N ALA A 2 6.21 15.21 17.37
CA ALA A 2 5.91 13.95 18.04
C ALA A 2 5.78 12.82 17.00
N ASP A 3 6.28 11.63 17.33
CA ASP A 3 6.11 10.45 16.50
C ASP A 3 4.61 10.14 16.34
N ARG A 4 4.18 9.89 15.10
CA ARG A 4 2.81 9.49 14.77
C ARG A 4 2.81 8.05 14.30
N TYR A 5 1.77 7.32 14.66
CA TYR A 5 1.61 5.91 14.36
C TYR A 5 0.29 5.67 13.64
N VAL A 6 0.26 4.65 12.79
CA VAL A 6 -0.95 4.15 12.13
C VAL A 6 -1.12 2.67 12.42
N THR A 7 -2.35 2.26 12.65
CA THR A 7 -2.74 0.85 12.65
C THR A 7 -3.07 0.45 11.23
N VAL A 8 -2.41 -0.60 10.74
CA VAL A 8 -2.70 -1.26 9.46
C VAL A 8 -3.36 -2.61 9.77
N ALA A 9 -4.49 -2.93 9.14
CA ALA A 9 -5.24 -4.14 9.45
C ALA A 9 -5.83 -4.84 8.22
N LEU A 10 -5.89 -6.17 8.31
CA LEU A 10 -6.73 -7.03 7.48
C LEU A 10 -8.00 -7.33 8.28
N ASP A 11 -9.08 -6.60 7.97
CA ASP A 11 -10.25 -6.47 8.84
C ASP A 11 -11.01 -7.81 9.04
N LYS A 12 -11.18 -8.63 7.98
CA LYS A 12 -11.86 -9.93 8.05
C LYS A 12 -11.02 -10.98 8.76
N ARG A 13 -9.69 -10.99 8.55
CA ARG A 13 -8.75 -11.84 9.29
C ARG A 13 -8.55 -11.41 10.74
N GLY A 14 -8.90 -10.18 11.09
CA GLY A 14 -8.73 -9.65 12.45
C GLY A 14 -7.27 -9.45 12.85
N VAL A 15 -6.36 -9.31 11.87
CA VAL A 15 -4.92 -9.13 12.09
C VAL A 15 -4.54 -7.68 11.88
N ARG A 16 -3.68 -7.14 12.75
CA ARG A 16 -3.21 -5.76 12.68
C ARG A 16 -1.75 -5.63 13.08
N CYS A 17 -1.09 -4.61 12.54
CA CYS A 17 0.24 -4.17 12.92
C CYS A 17 0.25 -2.65 13.12
N THR A 18 1.25 -2.14 13.84
CA THR A 18 1.46 -0.71 14.06
C THR A 18 2.64 -0.24 13.23
N ALA A 19 2.48 0.86 12.50
CA ALA A 19 3.55 1.48 11.74
C ALA A 19 3.80 2.92 12.18
N LYS A 20 5.07 3.31 12.21
CA LYS A 20 5.52 4.68 12.45
C LYS A 20 5.54 5.46 11.13
N LEU A 21 5.04 6.69 11.13
CA LEU A 21 5.17 7.62 10.00
C LEU A 21 6.61 8.16 9.92
N LEU A 22 7.19 8.12 8.72
CA LEU A 22 8.54 8.61 8.42
C LEU A 22 8.50 10.09 8.01
N ALA A 23 7.91 10.94 8.86
CA ALA A 23 7.68 12.35 8.55
C ALA A 23 8.98 13.17 8.37
N ASP A 24 10.13 12.66 8.77
CA ASP A 24 11.44 13.26 8.50
C ASP A 24 11.98 12.92 7.10
N LYS A 25 11.46 11.88 6.44
CA LYS A 25 11.88 11.41 5.11
C LYS A 25 10.86 11.67 4.02
N ALA A 26 9.58 11.52 4.33
CA ALA A 26 8.45 11.72 3.41
C ALA A 26 7.37 12.61 4.05
N PRO A 27 7.69 13.87 4.41
CA PRO A 27 6.77 14.75 5.14
C PRO A 27 5.45 15.01 4.40
N LEU A 28 5.49 15.23 3.08
CA LEU A 28 4.27 15.57 2.33
C LEU A 28 3.37 14.34 2.18
N THR A 29 3.98 13.18 1.91
CA THR A 29 3.26 11.90 1.81
C THR A 29 2.66 11.51 3.17
N CYS A 30 3.42 11.64 4.25
CA CYS A 30 2.92 11.39 5.61
C CYS A 30 1.75 12.31 5.97
N ALA A 31 1.81 13.60 5.60
CA ALA A 31 0.72 14.54 5.84
C ALA A 31 -0.54 14.16 5.03
N ALA A 32 -0.37 13.91 3.73
CA ALA A 32 -1.45 13.50 2.84
C ALA A 32 -2.19 12.25 3.34
N VAL A 33 -1.44 11.22 3.74
CA VAL A 33 -2.04 10.02 4.33
C VAL A 33 -2.71 10.37 5.66
N TRP A 34 -2.00 10.99 6.60
CA TRP A 34 -2.50 11.25 7.96
C TRP A 34 -3.80 12.05 7.99
N ASP A 35 -3.92 13.06 7.14
CA ASP A 35 -5.07 13.95 7.07
C ASP A 35 -6.28 13.26 6.44
N ALA A 36 -6.06 12.28 5.56
CA ALA A 36 -7.11 11.49 4.92
C ALA A 36 -7.57 10.26 5.72
N LEU A 37 -6.84 9.85 6.77
CA LEU A 37 -7.24 8.72 7.61
C LEU A 37 -8.62 8.96 8.28
N PRO A 38 -9.48 7.93 8.34
CA PRO A 38 -9.23 6.54 7.99
C PRO A 38 -9.36 6.24 6.48
N LEU A 39 -8.51 5.33 5.99
CA LEU A 39 -8.51 4.84 4.61
C LEU A 39 -8.73 3.33 4.59
N ALA A 40 -9.48 2.81 3.61
CA ALA A 40 -9.71 1.38 3.46
C ALA A 40 -10.12 1.04 2.02
N GLY A 41 -9.76 -0.17 1.57
CA GLY A 41 -10.18 -0.71 0.29
C GLY A 41 -10.06 -2.23 0.25
N ASP A 42 -10.60 -2.83 -0.82
CA ASP A 42 -10.36 -4.25 -1.11
C ASP A 42 -8.86 -4.51 -1.20
N VAL A 43 -8.40 -5.55 -0.53
CA VAL A 43 -6.98 -5.91 -0.53
C VAL A 43 -6.65 -6.79 -1.72
N TYR A 44 -5.46 -6.59 -2.26
CA TYR A 44 -4.86 -7.42 -3.30
C TYR A 44 -3.52 -7.94 -2.82
N HIS A 45 -3.12 -9.10 -3.33
CA HIS A 45 -1.73 -9.55 -3.26
C HIS A 45 -1.04 -9.23 -4.58
N ALA A 46 0.18 -8.71 -4.51
CA ALA A 46 0.93 -8.35 -5.71
C ALA A 46 1.28 -9.57 -6.56
N LYS A 47 1.29 -9.34 -7.88
CA LYS A 47 1.71 -10.33 -8.88
C LYS A 47 3.20 -10.23 -9.19
N TYR A 48 3.78 -9.02 -9.18
CA TYR A 48 5.17 -8.78 -9.59
C TYR A 48 6.10 -8.38 -8.44
N ALA A 49 5.65 -7.55 -7.49
CA ALA A 49 6.54 -7.04 -6.43
C ALA A 49 6.79 -8.03 -5.28
N ARG A 50 6.34 -9.28 -5.45
CA ARG A 50 6.55 -10.41 -4.55
C ARG A 50 5.78 -10.29 -3.23
N ASN A 51 6.41 -9.92 -2.11
CA ASN A 51 5.82 -10.02 -0.78
C ASN A 51 5.07 -8.74 -0.39
N GLU A 52 4.02 -8.44 -1.16
CA GLU A 52 3.27 -7.19 -1.07
C GLU A 52 1.76 -7.47 -1.02
N ILE A 53 1.08 -6.79 -0.10
CA ILE A 53 -0.36 -6.56 -0.17
C ILE A 53 -0.63 -5.06 -0.34
N TYR A 54 -1.73 -4.71 -0.99
CA TYR A 54 -2.07 -3.31 -1.23
C TYR A 54 -3.57 -3.09 -1.37
N ALA A 55 -3.97 -1.82 -1.27
CA ALA A 55 -5.32 -1.35 -1.60
C ALA A 55 -5.26 -0.20 -2.59
N LEU A 56 -6.15 -0.23 -3.58
CA LEU A 56 -6.31 0.84 -4.58
C LEU A 56 -7.43 1.79 -4.14
N LEU A 57 -7.07 3.04 -3.89
CA LEU A 57 -7.93 4.07 -3.35
C LEU A 57 -8.15 5.20 -4.37
N PRO A 58 -9.27 5.95 -4.28
CA PRO A 58 -9.35 7.24 -4.95
C PRO A 58 -8.23 8.15 -4.42
N ALA A 59 -7.74 9.07 -5.26
CA ALA A 59 -6.89 10.16 -4.78
C ALA A 59 -7.59 10.92 -3.63
N PHE A 60 -6.83 11.16 -2.57
CA PHE A 60 -7.33 11.78 -1.33
C PHE A 60 -6.54 13.02 -0.92
N ALA A 61 -5.42 13.32 -1.59
CA ALA A 61 -4.69 14.56 -1.42
C ALA A 61 -5.18 15.60 -2.44
N GLU A 62 -5.14 16.89 -2.07
CA GLU A 62 -5.42 17.99 -3.01
C GLU A 62 -4.43 17.97 -4.18
N GLN A 63 -3.17 17.65 -3.88
CA GLN A 63 -2.10 17.42 -4.84
C GLN A 63 -1.34 16.16 -4.43
N GLU A 64 -1.07 15.28 -5.39
CA GLU A 64 -0.26 14.08 -5.18
C GLU A 64 1.16 14.47 -4.71
N PRO A 65 1.71 13.78 -3.69
CA PRO A 65 3.05 14.07 -3.22
C PRO A 65 4.08 13.81 -4.34
N PRO A 66 5.20 14.57 -4.36
CA PRO A 66 6.33 14.22 -5.23
C PRO A 66 6.93 12.88 -4.78
N LEU A 67 7.81 12.29 -5.60
CA LEU A 67 8.51 11.05 -5.28
C LEU A 67 9.51 11.23 -4.10
N GLU A 68 8.99 11.32 -2.88
CA GLU A 68 9.75 11.37 -1.63
C GLU A 68 10.27 9.97 -1.28
N ASN A 69 11.42 9.91 -0.58
CA ASN A 69 11.97 8.68 -0.01
C ASN A 69 11.78 7.39 -0.86
N PRO A 70 12.18 7.40 -2.16
CA PRO A 70 11.80 6.33 -3.07
C PRO A 70 12.56 5.04 -2.83
N THR A 71 11.91 3.92 -3.10
CA THR A 71 12.56 2.61 -3.23
C THR A 71 12.04 1.86 -4.46
N VAL A 72 12.92 1.04 -5.04
CA VAL A 72 12.54 -0.05 -5.97
C VAL A 72 12.86 -1.44 -5.39
N THR A 73 13.39 -1.47 -4.17
CA THR A 73 13.79 -2.67 -3.41
C THR A 73 13.21 -2.58 -2.00
N PRO A 74 11.87 -2.55 -1.85
CA PRO A 74 11.24 -2.40 -0.54
C PRO A 74 11.57 -3.58 0.37
N ILE A 75 11.67 -3.30 1.67
CA ILE A 75 12.09 -4.24 2.71
C ILE A 75 10.91 -4.62 3.64
N PRO A 76 11.06 -5.66 4.49
CA PRO A 76 10.00 -6.02 5.42
C PRO A 76 9.62 -4.85 6.33
N GLY A 77 8.32 -4.57 6.40
CA GLY A 77 7.73 -3.48 7.18
C GLY A 77 7.55 -2.18 6.43
N ASP A 78 8.01 -2.03 5.18
CA ASP A 78 7.78 -0.81 4.41
C ASP A 78 6.29 -0.61 4.10
N LEU A 79 5.80 0.60 4.35
CA LEU A 79 4.57 1.12 3.77
C LEU A 79 4.90 2.03 2.59
N CYS A 80 4.43 1.66 1.41
CA CYS A 80 4.67 2.42 0.18
C CYS A 80 3.41 3.13 -0.30
N TYR A 81 3.61 4.27 -0.96
CA TYR A 81 2.59 5.04 -1.66
C TYR A 81 2.98 5.11 -3.14
N PHE A 82 2.01 4.86 -4.02
CA PHE A 82 2.16 5.08 -5.46
C PHE A 82 0.97 5.85 -6.01
N THR A 83 1.24 6.66 -7.04
CA THR A 83 0.21 7.32 -7.85
C THR A 83 0.19 6.66 -9.22
N PHE A 84 -0.97 6.14 -9.62
CA PHE A 84 -1.20 5.59 -10.94
C PHE A 84 -2.35 6.32 -11.65
N SER A 85 -2.34 6.24 -12.98
CA SER A 85 -3.49 6.58 -13.81
C SER A 85 -4.35 5.35 -14.09
N ASP A 86 -5.62 5.57 -14.44
CA ASP A 86 -6.52 4.50 -14.92
C ASP A 86 -5.90 3.66 -16.03
N VAL A 87 -5.21 4.31 -16.97
CA VAL A 87 -4.61 3.65 -18.14
C VAL A 87 -3.50 2.68 -17.72
N GLN A 88 -2.73 3.01 -16.68
CA GLN A 88 -1.68 2.13 -16.18
C GLN A 88 -2.24 0.88 -15.52
N LEU A 89 -3.37 0.98 -14.79
CA LEU A 89 -3.98 -0.15 -14.08
C LEU A 89 -5.01 -0.92 -14.91
N GLY A 90 -5.58 -0.29 -15.94
CA GLY A 90 -6.60 -0.85 -16.84
C GLY A 90 -6.06 -1.80 -17.92
N THR A 91 -4.79 -2.21 -17.84
CA THR A 91 -4.20 -3.13 -18.81
C THR A 91 -4.63 -4.57 -18.57
N ALA A 92 -4.55 -5.39 -19.63
CA ALA A 92 -4.77 -6.83 -19.52
C ALA A 92 -3.73 -7.53 -18.63
N SER A 93 -2.51 -6.98 -18.48
CA SER A 93 -1.45 -7.52 -17.63
C SER A 93 -1.78 -7.41 -16.14
N TYR A 94 -2.41 -6.32 -15.70
CA TYR A 94 -2.97 -6.20 -14.35
C TYR A 94 -4.19 -7.10 -14.17
N GLY A 95 -5.13 -7.07 -15.11
CA GLY A 95 -6.23 -8.01 -15.18
C GLY A 95 -7.27 -7.87 -14.06
N TYR A 96 -7.52 -6.65 -13.55
CA TYR A 96 -8.60 -6.39 -12.59
C TYR A 96 -10.01 -6.46 -13.23
N GLY A 97 -10.09 -6.32 -14.55
CA GLY A 97 -11.35 -6.29 -15.30
C GLY A 97 -12.05 -4.93 -15.26
N GLU A 98 -13.10 -4.77 -16.08
CA GLU A 98 -13.82 -3.50 -16.25
C GLU A 98 -14.65 -3.09 -15.01
N GLN A 99 -14.88 -4.02 -14.09
CA GLN A 99 -15.68 -3.80 -12.87
C GLN A 99 -14.82 -3.40 -11.66
N ALA A 100 -13.52 -3.23 -11.84
CA ALA A 100 -12.63 -2.85 -10.76
C ALA A 100 -13.00 -1.46 -10.20
N ALA A 101 -12.99 -1.31 -8.88
CA ALA A 101 -13.44 -0.07 -8.22
C ALA A 101 -12.67 1.20 -8.63
N HIS A 102 -11.47 1.05 -9.20
CA HIS A 102 -10.64 2.15 -9.67
C HIS A 102 -10.92 2.55 -11.13
N HIS A 103 -11.69 1.76 -11.88
CA HIS A 103 -11.93 1.99 -13.30
C HIS A 103 -12.57 3.36 -13.58
N GLY A 104 -12.07 4.09 -14.58
CA GLY A 104 -12.53 5.42 -14.95
C GLY A 104 -12.02 6.55 -14.07
N ARG A 105 -11.13 6.27 -13.09
CA ARG A 105 -10.56 7.31 -12.21
C ARG A 105 -9.26 7.87 -12.78
N ARG A 106 -9.20 9.18 -12.97
CA ARG A 106 -7.99 9.86 -13.48
C ARG A 106 -6.73 9.56 -12.66
N THR A 107 -6.87 9.46 -11.34
CA THR A 107 -5.79 9.18 -10.41
C THR A 107 -6.25 8.12 -9.41
N VAL A 108 -5.39 7.13 -9.20
CA VAL A 108 -5.56 6.03 -8.26
C VAL A 108 -4.34 6.00 -7.36
N VAL A 109 -4.57 5.90 -6.06
CA VAL A 109 -3.50 5.77 -5.06
C VAL A 109 -3.41 4.31 -4.65
N ASP A 110 -2.21 3.76 -4.74
CA ASP A 110 -1.88 2.45 -4.19
C ASP A 110 -1.18 2.64 -2.84
N LEU A 111 -1.79 2.12 -1.78
CA LEU A 111 -1.14 1.99 -0.48
C LEU A 111 -0.77 0.53 -0.23
N ALA A 112 0.54 0.28 -0.21
CA ALA A 112 1.10 -1.05 -0.12
C ALA A 112 1.82 -1.29 1.21
N LEU A 113 1.81 -2.55 1.66
CA LEU A 113 2.62 -3.06 2.77
C LEU A 113 3.49 -4.21 2.26
N PHE A 114 4.80 -4.10 2.48
CA PHE A 114 5.76 -5.16 2.20
C PHE A 114 6.04 -5.98 3.45
N TYR A 115 5.71 -7.26 3.42
CA TYR A 115 5.74 -8.11 4.62
C TYR A 115 6.96 -9.03 4.70
N GLU A 116 7.76 -9.14 3.64
CA GLU A 116 8.97 -9.98 3.59
C GLU A 116 9.97 -9.41 2.56
N ARG A 117 11.19 -9.94 2.47
CA ARG A 117 12.34 -9.41 1.72
C ARG A 117 12.45 -9.87 0.25
N ASN A 118 13.50 -9.37 -0.42
CA ASN A 118 13.91 -9.74 -1.77
C ASN A 118 12.83 -9.41 -2.82
N ASN A 119 12.21 -8.24 -2.65
CA ASN A 119 11.21 -7.67 -3.54
C ASN A 119 11.90 -6.80 -4.60
N LEU A 120 11.28 -6.70 -5.78
CA LEU A 120 11.66 -5.76 -6.83
C LEU A 120 10.40 -5.11 -7.34
N LEU A 121 10.32 -3.78 -7.24
CA LEU A 121 9.26 -2.99 -7.87
C LEU A 121 9.58 -2.80 -9.35
N ILE A 122 9.42 -3.87 -10.11
CA ILE A 122 9.63 -3.92 -11.55
C ILE A 122 8.54 -4.75 -12.22
N ASN A 123 7.97 -4.24 -13.31
CA ASN A 123 7.00 -4.96 -14.10
C ASN A 123 7.33 -4.90 -15.61
N GLY A 124 6.61 -5.70 -16.40
CA GLY A 124 6.77 -5.75 -17.85
C GLY A 124 6.08 -4.61 -18.60
N ASP A 125 5.30 -3.77 -17.91
CA ASP A 125 4.53 -2.68 -18.53
C ASP A 125 5.39 -1.42 -18.66
N THR A 126 6.11 -1.05 -17.60
CA THR A 126 6.85 0.22 -17.51
C THR A 126 8.28 0.07 -17.00
N GLY A 127 8.73 -1.15 -16.64
CA GLY A 127 10.02 -1.36 -15.99
C GLY A 127 9.95 -1.03 -14.51
N TRP A 128 10.89 -0.22 -14.00
CA TRP A 128 10.94 0.16 -12.58
C TRP A 128 9.72 1.01 -12.18
N VAL A 129 9.14 0.71 -11.01
CA VAL A 129 7.99 1.41 -10.45
C VAL A 129 8.33 1.92 -9.04
N PRO A 130 9.05 3.05 -8.90
CA PRO A 130 9.46 3.54 -7.59
C PRO A 130 8.25 3.88 -6.71
N GLY A 131 8.27 3.39 -5.46
CA GLY A 131 7.28 3.71 -4.44
C GLY A 131 7.86 4.63 -3.37
N ILE A 132 7.02 5.50 -2.80
CA ILE A 132 7.42 6.38 -1.69
C ILE A 132 7.28 5.62 -0.38
N VAL A 133 8.39 5.36 0.32
CA VAL A 133 8.32 4.75 1.65
C VAL A 133 7.93 5.82 2.66
N TRP A 134 6.69 5.77 3.15
CA TRP A 134 6.13 6.79 4.05
C TRP A 134 5.95 6.29 5.49
N GLY A 135 5.99 4.97 5.70
CA GLY A 135 5.86 4.38 7.02
C GLY A 135 6.69 3.11 7.16
N THR A 136 6.95 2.72 8.41
CA THR A 136 7.62 1.46 8.74
C THR A 136 6.88 0.75 9.86
N VAL A 137 6.56 -0.53 9.69
CA VAL A 137 5.93 -1.36 10.72
C VAL A 137 6.91 -1.53 11.89
N VAL A 138 6.48 -1.17 13.08
CA VAL A 138 7.27 -1.23 14.32
C VAL A 138 6.78 -2.33 15.27
N GLU A 139 5.53 -2.79 15.13
CA GLU A 139 4.95 -3.85 15.96
C GLU A 139 4.02 -4.73 15.14
N GLY A 140 4.06 -6.04 15.35
CA GLY A 140 3.11 -6.99 14.74
C GLY A 140 3.41 -7.40 13.30
N LEU A 141 4.62 -7.17 12.79
CA LEU A 141 4.99 -7.55 11.42
C LEU A 141 4.88 -9.07 11.18
N ASP A 142 5.32 -9.90 12.13
CA ASP A 142 5.28 -11.36 11.98
C ASP A 142 3.84 -11.89 11.80
N LEU A 143 2.91 -11.40 12.62
CA LEU A 143 1.48 -11.75 12.53
C LEU A 143 0.87 -11.26 11.21
N MET A 144 1.22 -10.05 10.77
CA MET A 144 0.79 -9.52 9.49
C MET A 144 1.36 -10.35 8.33
N ALA A 145 2.63 -10.76 8.38
CA ALA A 145 3.26 -11.59 7.36
C ALA A 145 2.58 -12.97 7.25
N GLU A 146 2.25 -13.61 8.36
CA GLU A 146 1.47 -14.86 8.37
C GLU A 146 0.09 -14.67 7.72
N ALA A 147 -0.60 -13.56 8.02
CA ALA A 147 -1.90 -13.24 7.43
C ALA A 147 -1.80 -12.92 5.93
N CYS A 148 -0.73 -12.25 5.49
CA CYS A 148 -0.46 -12.01 4.08
C CYS A 148 -0.17 -13.31 3.31
N GLN A 149 0.56 -14.25 3.93
CA GLN A 149 0.82 -15.58 3.36
C GLN A 149 -0.47 -16.40 3.22
N ASP A 150 -1.34 -16.35 4.24
CA ASP A 150 -2.68 -16.94 4.14
C ASP A 150 -3.49 -16.27 3.03
N LEU A 151 -3.49 -14.93 2.94
CA LEU A 151 -4.18 -14.19 1.88
C LEU A 151 -3.70 -14.57 0.47
N TRP A 152 -2.39 -14.75 0.28
CA TRP A 152 -1.84 -15.24 -0.98
C TRP A 152 -2.38 -16.63 -1.34
N ARG A 153 -2.48 -17.55 -0.38
CA ARG A 153 -2.90 -18.94 -0.61
C ARG A 153 -4.40 -19.13 -0.69
N ALA A 154 -5.15 -18.49 0.20
CA ALA A 154 -6.59 -18.67 0.38
C ALA A 154 -7.42 -17.62 -0.37
N GLY A 155 -6.79 -16.52 -0.80
CA GLY A 155 -7.42 -15.44 -1.55
C GLY A 155 -7.85 -14.26 -0.68
N ALA A 156 -8.21 -13.19 -1.38
CA ALA A 156 -8.52 -11.87 -0.83
C ALA A 156 -10.01 -11.49 -0.89
N LEU A 157 -10.88 -12.37 -1.38
CA LEU A 157 -12.30 -12.03 -1.56
C LEU A 157 -12.99 -11.68 -0.24
N GLY A 158 -13.58 -10.47 -0.22
CA GLY A 158 -14.25 -9.90 0.94
C GLY A 158 -13.30 -9.52 2.09
N GLU A 159 -11.99 -9.46 1.84
CA GLU A 159 -11.02 -8.93 2.79
C GLU A 159 -10.76 -7.44 2.51
N THR A 160 -10.52 -6.68 3.57
CA THR A 160 -10.29 -5.24 3.49
C THR A 160 -8.97 -4.90 4.16
N LEU A 161 -8.09 -4.20 3.44
CA LEU A 161 -6.90 -3.57 4.01
C LEU A 161 -7.28 -2.16 4.46
N SER A 162 -7.05 -1.86 5.73
CA SER A 162 -7.44 -0.61 6.35
C SER A 162 -6.28 0.06 7.08
N PHE A 163 -6.31 1.40 7.10
CA PHE A 163 -5.33 2.27 7.73
C PHE A 163 -6.09 3.24 8.65
N ARG A 164 -5.70 3.30 9.92
CA ARG A 164 -6.33 4.16 10.94
C ARG A 164 -5.26 4.83 11.78
N ARG A 165 -5.54 6.01 12.33
CA ARG A 165 -4.62 6.66 13.28
C ARG A 165 -4.41 5.75 14.48
N GLY A 166 -3.15 5.47 14.81
CA GLY A 166 -2.77 4.71 16.00
C GLY A 166 -2.95 5.57 17.24
N GLY A 167 -3.38 4.93 18.33
CA GLY A 167 -3.40 5.53 19.67
C GLY A 167 -2.03 5.52 20.33
#